data_AF-A0A2S5DR49-F1
#
_entry.id   AF-A0A2S5DR49-F1
#
_cell.length_a   1.000
_cell.length_b   1.000
_cell.length_c   1.000
_cell.angle_alpha   90.00
_cell.angle_beta   90.00
_cell.angle_gamma   90.00
#
_symmetry.space_group_name_H-M   'P 1'
#
loop_
_entity.id
_entity.type
_entity.pdbx_description
1 polymer ?
#
loop_
_entity_poly.entity_id
_entity_poly.type
_entity_poly.pdbx_seq_one_letter_code
_entity_poly.pdbx_strand_id
1 'polypeptide(L)'
;MDGVTGETCAAQGCPMLGSFGVSGKWFCCCHFRGSSASSIAVTSVLNQHAAIVDRVKLLRRTGGSYADILAAENQLIELTREVGKQYEIGGSGE
;
A
#
# COMPACT_ATOMS: atom_id res chain seq x y z
N MET A 1 -21.09 -12.85 -11.34
CA MET A 1 -19.84 -12.79 -10.54
C MET A 1 -19.41 -11.34 -10.55
N ASP A 2 -19.80 -10.58 -9.52
CA ASP A 2 -19.38 -9.19 -9.36
C ASP A 2 -17.91 -9.19 -8.93
N GLY A 3 -17.04 -9.24 -9.94
CA GLY A 3 -15.60 -9.31 -9.80
C GLY A 3 -15.02 -7.99 -9.29
N VAL A 4 -15.30 -7.66 -8.03
CA VAL A 4 -14.39 -6.81 -7.29
C VAL A 4 -13.22 -7.72 -6.91
N THR A 5 -12.16 -7.69 -7.72
CA THR A 5 -10.88 -8.31 -7.38
C THR A 5 -10.34 -7.60 -6.14
N GLY A 6 -10.81 -7.98 -4.95
CA GLY A 6 -10.31 -7.53 -3.66
C GLY A 6 -8.86 -7.99 -3.39
N GLU A 7 -8.19 -8.54 -4.40
CA GLU A 7 -6.84 -9.05 -4.29
C GLU A 7 -5.79 -7.94 -4.21
N THR A 8 -5.98 -6.80 -4.90
CA THR A 8 -4.93 -5.77 -4.99
C THR A 8 -5.49 -4.36 -4.77
N CYS A 9 -4.63 -3.48 -4.29
CA CYS A 9 -4.93 -2.07 -4.12
C CYS A 9 -5.31 -1.43 -5.46
N ALA A 10 -6.33 -0.58 -5.45
CA ALA A 10 -6.85 0.11 -6.62
C ALA A 10 -6.00 1.32 -7.06
N ALA A 11 -5.00 1.72 -6.27
CA ALA A 11 -4.01 2.71 -6.70
C ALA A 11 -3.15 2.12 -7.82
N GLN A 12 -3.05 2.84 -8.94
CA GLN A 12 -2.49 2.37 -10.20
C GLN A 12 -1.13 1.67 -10.02
N GLY A 13 -1.08 0.37 -10.29
CA GLY A 13 0.15 -0.43 -10.27
C GLY A 13 0.65 -0.79 -8.86
N CYS A 14 -0.11 -0.53 -7.80
CA CYS A 14 0.26 -0.90 -6.45
C CYS A 14 0.22 -2.43 -6.27
N PRO A 15 1.32 -3.06 -5.83
CA PRO A 15 1.38 -4.51 -5.69
C PRO A 15 0.74 -5.04 -4.39
N MET A 16 0.33 -4.16 -3.47
CA MET A 16 -0.20 -4.54 -2.16
C MET A 16 -1.65 -5.00 -2.21
N LEU A 17 -2.07 -5.82 -1.23
CA LEU A 17 -3.47 -6.23 -1.08
C LEU A 17 -4.35 -5.05 -0.64
N GLY A 18 -5.57 -4.96 -1.18
CA GLY A 18 -6.57 -4.00 -0.71
C GLY A 18 -7.08 -4.35 0.68
N SER A 19 -7.33 -3.36 1.55
CA SER A 19 -7.86 -3.56 2.91
C SER A 19 -9.01 -2.60 3.26
N PHE A 20 -9.06 -1.42 2.62
CA PHE A 20 -10.05 -0.39 2.89
C PHE A 20 -10.96 -0.16 1.68
N GLY A 21 -12.25 -0.44 1.82
CA GLY A 21 -13.26 -0.21 0.77
C GLY A 21 -13.71 1.26 0.71
N VAL A 22 -13.59 1.90 -0.46
CA VAL A 22 -14.06 3.27 -0.73
C VAL A 22 -14.69 3.30 -2.12
N SER A 23 -15.98 3.66 -2.19
CA SER A 23 -16.70 3.85 -3.46
C SER A 23 -16.53 2.70 -4.46
N GLY A 24 -16.63 1.45 -3.98
CA GLY A 24 -16.49 0.24 -4.81
C GLY A 24 -15.05 -0.16 -5.16
N LYS A 25 -14.03 0.54 -4.63
CA LYS A 25 -12.61 0.22 -4.81
C LYS A 25 -11.96 -0.16 -3.48
N TRP A 26 -10.93 -0.99 -3.51
CA TRP A 26 -10.17 -1.40 -2.32
C TRP A 26 -8.77 -0.79 -2.34
N PHE A 27 -8.37 -0.15 -1.24
CA PHE A 27 -7.06 0.49 -1.10
C PHE A 27 -6.25 -0.17 0.01
N CYS A 28 -4.93 -0.26 -0.14
CA CYS A 28 -4.03 -0.65 0.95
C CYS A 28 -3.84 0.54 1.92
N CYS A 29 -3.25 0.29 3.09
CA CYS A 29 -2.96 1.33 4.07
C CYS A 29 -2.07 2.47 3.51
N CYS A 30 -1.16 2.16 2.59
CA CYS A 30 -0.27 3.15 1.98
C CYS A 30 -0.99 4.15 1.07
N HIS A 31 -2.14 3.78 0.52
CA HIS A 31 -2.86 4.58 -0.48
C HIS A 31 -4.24 5.03 -0.02
N PHE A 32 -4.72 4.52 1.11
CA PHE A 32 -5.97 4.99 1.69
C PHE A 32 -5.84 6.47 2.04
N ARG A 33 -6.63 7.33 1.37
CA ARG A 33 -6.61 8.79 1.48
C ARG A 33 -5.30 9.47 1.01
N GLY A 34 -4.41 8.74 0.34
CA GLY A 34 -3.24 9.32 -0.29
C GLY A 34 -3.63 10.20 -1.49
N SER A 35 -2.86 11.26 -1.76
CA SER A 35 -3.01 12.04 -2.99
C SER A 35 -2.53 11.23 -4.21
N SER A 36 -2.92 11.63 -5.41
CA SER A 36 -2.47 10.95 -6.64
C SER A 36 -0.95 10.99 -6.79
N ALA A 37 -0.32 12.14 -6.48
CA ALA A 37 1.12 12.32 -6.59
C ALA A 37 1.89 11.46 -5.58
N SER A 38 1.47 11.45 -4.30
CA SER A 38 2.10 10.58 -3.29
C SER A 38 1.90 9.12 -3.62
N SER A 39 0.72 8.74 -4.14
CA SER A 39 0.41 7.37 -4.52
C SER A 39 1.33 6.82 -5.60
N ILE A 40 1.67 7.62 -6.61
CA ILE A 40 2.61 7.23 -7.67
C ILE A 40 4.01 7.02 -7.09
N ALA A 41 4.50 7.95 -6.28
CA ALA A 41 5.83 7.89 -5.69
C ALA A 41 5.97 6.68 -4.75
N VAL A 42 4.99 6.48 -3.85
CA VAL A 42 4.92 5.33 -2.96
C VAL A 42 4.85 4.02 -3.75
N THR A 43 4.06 3.97 -4.82
CA THR A 43 3.97 2.78 -5.69
C THR A 43 5.32 2.43 -6.33
N SER A 44 6.09 3.43 -6.76
CA SER A 44 7.44 3.21 -7.30
C SER A 44 8.36 2.56 -6.27
N VAL A 45 8.36 3.05 -5.03
CA VAL A 45 9.16 2.47 -3.93
C VAL A 45 8.73 1.03 -3.64
N LEU A 46 7.42 0.76 -3.56
CA LEU A 46 6.92 -0.59 -3.32
C LEU A 46 7.37 -1.57 -4.42
N ASN A 47 7.37 -1.15 -5.68
CA ASN A 47 7.84 -1.98 -6.79
C ASN A 47 9.36 -2.21 -6.77
N GLN A 48 10.16 -1.23 -6.34
CA GLN A 48 11.61 -1.38 -6.15
C GLN A 48 11.96 -2.38 -5.03
N HIS A 49 11.06 -2.52 -4.05
CA HIS A 49 11.22 -3.42 -2.89
C HIS A 49 10.27 -4.65 -2.96
N ALA A 50 10.08 -5.20 -4.15
CA ALA A 50 9.15 -6.30 -4.43
C ALA A 50 9.29 -7.52 -3.50
N ALA A 51 10.52 -7.87 -3.09
CA ALA A 51 10.75 -9.00 -2.18
C ALA A 51 10.06 -8.83 -0.81
N ILE A 52 10.03 -7.61 -0.26
CA ILE A 52 9.37 -7.31 1.01
C ILE A 52 7.85 -7.31 0.81
N VAL A 53 7.38 -6.73 -0.30
CA VAL A 53 5.96 -6.76 -0.69
C VAL A 53 5.45 -8.19 -0.82
N ASP A 54 6.18 -9.06 -1.51
CA ASP A 54 5.81 -10.47 -1.70
C ASP A 54 5.79 -11.23 -0.37
N ARG A 55 6.73 -10.93 0.53
CA ARG A 55 6.71 -11.46 1.90
C ARG A 55 5.45 -11.05 2.65
N VAL A 56 5.06 -9.77 2.61
CA VAL A 56 3.84 -9.29 3.28
C VAL A 56 2.59 -9.95 2.68
N LYS A 57 2.50 -10.02 1.34
CA LYS A 57 1.40 -10.70 0.64
C LYS A 57 1.30 -12.16 1.04
N LEU A 58 2.43 -12.88 1.09
CA LEU A 58 2.47 -14.27 1.48
C LEU A 58 1.94 -14.44 2.91
N LEU A 59 2.49 -13.68 3.87
CA LEU A 59 2.08 -13.73 5.28
C LEU A 59 0.57 -13.47 5.43
N ARG A 60 0.02 -12.47 4.74
CA ARG A 60 -1.42 -12.17 4.78
C ARG A 60 -2.28 -13.29 4.17
N ARG A 61 -1.83 -13.91 3.07
CA ARG A 61 -2.57 -14.98 2.38
C ARG A 61 -2.52 -16.31 3.12
N THR A 62 -1.41 -16.62 3.79
CA THR A 62 -1.23 -17.89 4.51
C THR A 62 -1.65 -17.82 5.98
N GLY A 63 -2.17 -16.69 6.45
CA GLY A 63 -2.56 -16.51 7.85
C GLY A 63 -1.37 -16.49 8.80
N GLY A 64 -0.27 -15.83 8.42
CA GLY A 64 0.89 -15.62 9.27
C GLY A 64 0.54 -14.93 10.59
N SER A 65 1.42 -15.05 11.58
CA SER A 65 1.15 -14.44 12.89
C SER A 65 1.03 -12.92 12.77
N TYR A 66 0.23 -12.32 13.66
CA TYR A 66 0.09 -10.87 13.71
C TYR A 66 1.45 -10.16 13.85
N ALA A 67 2.36 -10.71 14.68
CA ALA A 67 3.68 -10.16 14.88
C ALA A 67 4.53 -10.18 13.60
N ASP A 68 4.48 -11.25 12.82
CA ASP A 68 5.23 -11.36 11.55
C ASP A 68 4.69 -10.42 10.49
N ILE A 69 3.37 -10.32 10.38
CA ILE A 69 2.70 -9.40 9.44
C ILE A 69 3.07 -7.96 9.81
N LEU A 70 2.94 -7.58 11.08
CA LEU A 70 3.28 -6.25 11.56
C LEU A 70 4.75 -5.91 11.34
N ALA A 71 5.66 -6.83 11.61
CA ALA A 71 7.09 -6.62 11.39
C ALA A 71 7.41 -6.37 9.91
N ALA A 72 6.82 -7.17 9.01
CA ALA A 72 7.01 -7.00 7.57
C ALA A 72 6.37 -5.71 7.04
N GLU A 73 5.20 -5.32 7.55
CA GLU A 73 4.55 -4.05 7.19
C GLU A 73 5.30 -2.83 7.69
N ASN A 74 5.86 -2.88 8.90
CA ASN A 74 6.70 -1.80 9.42
C ASN A 74 7.92 -1.54 8.53
N GLN A 75 8.50 -2.57 7.90
CA GLN A 75 9.57 -2.37 6.93
C GLN A 75 9.09 -1.58 5.69
N LEU A 76 7.90 -1.89 5.17
CA LEU A 76 7.32 -1.13 4.06
C LEU A 76 6.98 0.31 4.47
N ILE A 77 6.49 0.51 5.70
CA ILE A 77 6.21 1.84 6.24
C ILE A 77 7.49 2.66 6.26
N GLU A 78 8.58 2.17 6.84
CA GLU A 78 9.83 2.92 6.91
C GLU A 78 10.39 3.26 5.52
N LEU A 79 10.26 2.36 4.53
CA LEU A 79 10.67 2.63 3.15
C LEU A 79 9.81 3.70 2.45
N THR A 80 8.50 3.72 2.73
CA THR A 80 7.55 4.60 2.03
C THR A 80 7.29 5.92 2.76
N ARG A 81 7.66 6.02 4.05
CA ARG A 81 7.34 7.14 4.94
C ARG A 81 7.91 8.47 4.46
N GLU A 82 9.20 8.51 4.14
CA GLU A 82 9.86 9.76 3.74
C GLU A 82 9.32 10.25 2.40
N VAL A 83 9.13 9.32 1.46
CA VAL A 83 8.51 9.62 0.16
C VAL A 83 7.09 10.11 0.33
N GLY A 84 6.27 9.49 1.19
CA GLY A 84 4.91 9.96 1.46
C GLY A 84 4.87 11.40 1.99
N LYS A 85 5.70 11.71 3.00
CA LYS A 85 5.75 13.04 3.65
C LYS A 85 6.11 14.17 2.69
N GLN A 86 7.03 13.94 1.76
CA GLN A 86 7.45 14.95 0.79
C GLN A 86 6.28 15.48 -0.05
N TYR A 87 5.25 14.66 -0.28
CA TYR A 87 4.06 15.05 -1.05
C TYR A 87 2.89 15.51 -0.17
N GLU A 88 2.94 15.29 1.15
CA GLU A 88 2.00 15.89 2.11
C GLU A 88 2.36 17.35 2.41
N ILE A 89 3.66 17.66 2.49
CA ILE A 89 4.17 19.02 2.76
C ILE A 89 3.89 19.97 1.59
N GLY A 90 3.86 19.46 0.35
CA GLY A 90 3.51 20.24 -0.84
C GLY A 90 2.00 20.37 -1.12
N GLY A 91 1.15 19.68 -0.36
CA GLY A 91 -0.31 19.64 -0.58
C GLY A 91 -1.13 20.58 0.32
N SER A 92 -0.49 21.34 1.20
CA SER A 92 -1.16 22.30 2.12
C SER A 92 -1.22 23.72 1.55
N GLY A 93 -1.27 23.85 0.23
CA GLY A 93 -1.29 25.13 -0.46
C GLY A 93 -2.26 25.11 -1.63
N GLU A 94 -3.55 25.07 -1.33
CA GLU A 94 -4.68 25.57 -2.14
C GLU A 94 -5.96 25.61 -1.29
#